data_AF-A0AAD0ZF31-F1
#
_entry.id   AF-A0AAD0ZF31-F1
#
_cell.length_a   1.000
_cell.length_b   1.000
_cell.length_c   1.000
_cell.angle_alpha   90.00
_cell.angle_beta   90.00
_cell.angle_gamma   90.00
#
_symmetry.space_group_name_H-M   'P 1'
#
loop_
_entity.id
_entity.type
_entity.pdbx_description
1 polymer ?
#
loop_
_entity_poly.entity_id
_entity_poly.type
_entity_poly.pdbx_seq_one_letter_code
_entity_poly.pdbx_strand_id
1 'polypeptide(L)'
;MGPAPGAAIINFAALGVFRPDGSVDDEKMTTLLADPRLMEKATAANALVDPNAASKAPEEKPEPNDGPEGCTHPNMMEKLASYIADEMNSNIHHSSVLKMKELLSYDVAEETRKQMAQPWYAQIGSTSPQAIGASNVAAAMALWTERVGQGRDWDHKPKIHAKFGRYRHRQGKYDYFYDIWSNIHYGYVGMAGGLTEGVLLDGAGVEQIVSDQLRRWGEQITVAKEEQRLKGPHATEGVEGMRAWDDVPDRISISIGMKLYNEYPNGGITAKMIMDEVLAVTPEEWGDGASVHVCEKY
;
A
#
# COMPACT_ATOMS: atom_id res chain seq x y z
N MET A 1 35.81 -26.85 -1.18
CA MET A 1 36.73 -26.39 -2.23
C MET A 1 36.08 -25.20 -2.91
N GLY A 2 36.69 -24.02 -2.82
CA GLY A 2 36.15 -22.82 -3.49
C GLY A 2 36.45 -22.85 -5.00
N PRO A 3 35.67 -22.14 -5.83
CA PRO A 3 35.93 -22.06 -7.26
C PRO A 3 37.29 -21.39 -7.51
N ALA A 4 38.04 -21.90 -8.48
CA ALA A 4 39.30 -21.32 -8.91
C ALA A 4 39.05 -19.91 -9.50
N PRO A 5 39.85 -18.89 -9.16
CA PRO A 5 39.72 -17.56 -9.73
C PRO A 5 39.89 -17.62 -11.26
N GLY A 6 38.87 -17.19 -12.01
CA GLY A 6 38.90 -17.17 -13.48
C GLY A 6 38.31 -18.39 -14.20
N ALA A 7 37.68 -19.35 -13.49
CA ALA A 7 36.93 -20.41 -14.13
C ALA A 7 35.61 -19.87 -14.71
N ALA A 8 35.44 -19.95 -16.03
CA ALA A 8 34.19 -19.59 -16.70
C ALA A 8 33.07 -20.56 -16.28
N ILE A 9 31.94 -20.03 -15.83
CA ILE A 9 30.75 -20.82 -15.46
C ILE A 9 29.85 -20.92 -16.70
N ILE A 10 29.40 -22.13 -17.05
CA ILE A 10 28.49 -22.35 -18.18
C ILE A 10 27.07 -22.57 -17.66
N ASN A 11 26.13 -21.77 -18.14
CA ASN A 11 24.70 -21.97 -17.94
C ASN A 11 24.15 -23.03 -18.91
N PHE A 12 24.09 -24.28 -18.47
CA PHE A 12 23.53 -25.38 -19.26
C PHE A 12 22.04 -25.24 -19.57
N ALA A 13 21.30 -24.36 -18.87
CA ALA A 13 19.92 -24.04 -19.25
C ALA A 13 19.84 -23.29 -20.57
N ALA A 14 20.78 -22.37 -20.82
CA ALA A 14 20.88 -21.67 -22.11
C ALA A 14 21.32 -22.61 -23.25
N LEU A 15 21.87 -23.79 -22.91
CA LEU A 15 22.19 -24.87 -23.87
C LEU A 15 21.03 -25.88 -24.05
N GLY A 16 19.88 -25.60 -23.43
CA GLY A 16 18.65 -26.39 -23.58
C GLY A 16 18.73 -27.78 -22.97
N VAL A 17 19.48 -27.94 -21.87
CA VAL A 17 19.62 -29.20 -21.16
C VAL A 17 18.43 -29.51 -20.24
N PHE A 18 17.61 -28.51 -19.92
CA PHE A 18 16.37 -28.74 -19.18
C PHE A 18 15.22 -28.97 -20.15
N ARG A 19 14.43 -30.01 -19.86
CA ARG A 19 13.16 -30.27 -20.53
C ARG A 19 12.09 -29.27 -20.06
N PRO A 20 10.97 -29.11 -20.79
CA PRO A 20 9.88 -28.20 -20.39
C PRO A 20 9.26 -28.51 -19.02
N ASP A 21 9.40 -29.74 -18.53
CA ASP A 21 8.95 -30.19 -17.21
C ASP A 21 9.96 -29.89 -16.08
N GLY A 22 11.08 -29.22 -16.38
CA GLY A 22 12.14 -28.89 -15.44
C GLY A 22 13.14 -30.02 -15.17
N SER A 23 12.97 -31.19 -15.77
CA SER A 23 13.93 -32.30 -15.63
C SER A 23 15.20 -32.07 -16.47
N VAL A 24 16.33 -32.62 -16.01
CA VAL A 24 17.60 -32.59 -16.75
C VAL A 24 17.59 -33.66 -17.83
N ASP A 25 17.99 -33.28 -19.04
CA ASP A 25 18.21 -34.21 -20.14
C ASP A 25 19.61 -34.83 -20.06
N ASP A 26 19.71 -35.96 -19.35
CA ASP A 26 20.98 -36.61 -19.03
C ASP A 26 21.81 -37.01 -20.26
N GLU A 27 21.16 -37.41 -21.35
CA GLU A 27 21.84 -37.77 -22.61
C GLU A 27 22.46 -36.53 -23.27
N LYS A 28 21.71 -35.43 -23.29
CA LYS A 28 22.17 -34.14 -23.82
C LYS A 28 23.23 -33.50 -22.95
N MET A 29 23.09 -33.59 -21.62
CA MET A 29 24.11 -33.14 -20.66
C MET A 29 25.43 -33.90 -20.86
N THR A 30 25.36 -35.23 -20.95
CA THR A 30 26.54 -36.08 -21.16
C THR A 30 27.23 -35.77 -22.49
N THR A 31 26.45 -35.57 -23.55
CA THR A 31 26.96 -35.19 -24.88
C THR A 31 27.67 -33.83 -24.85
N LEU A 32 27.11 -32.85 -24.14
CA LEU A 32 27.71 -31.52 -24.00
C LEU A 32 28.99 -31.54 -23.17
N LEU A 33 29.02 -32.30 -22.07
CA LEU A 33 30.19 -32.44 -21.22
C LEU A 33 31.34 -33.19 -21.91
N ALA A 34 31.01 -34.07 -22.86
CA ALA A 34 32.00 -34.79 -23.68
C ALA A 34 32.49 -33.99 -24.91
N ASP A 35 31.90 -32.83 -25.22
CA ASP A 35 32.26 -32.02 -26.39
C ASP A 35 33.54 -31.21 -26.13
N PRO A 36 34.65 -31.45 -26.85
CA PRO A 36 35.89 -30.69 -26.67
C PRO A 36 35.75 -29.20 -27.06
N ARG A 37 34.68 -28.81 -27.74
CA ARG A 37 34.35 -27.41 -28.12
C ARG A 37 33.21 -26.83 -27.29
N LEU A 38 32.92 -27.39 -26.13
CA LEU A 38 31.85 -26.91 -25.24
C LEU A 38 31.96 -25.40 -24.93
N MET A 39 33.18 -24.88 -24.74
CA MET A 39 33.41 -23.44 -24.48
C MET A 39 33.04 -22.53 -25.65
N GLU A 40 33.32 -22.96 -26.89
CA GLU A 40 32.93 -22.21 -28.10
C GLU A 40 31.42 -22.17 -28.26
N LYS A 41 30.75 -23.31 -28.02
CA LYS A 41 29.29 -23.42 -28.05
C LYS A 41 28.64 -22.60 -26.93
N ALA A 42 29.22 -22.60 -25.73
CA ALA A 42 28.74 -21.78 -24.63
C ALA A 42 28.87 -20.28 -24.93
N THR A 43 29.98 -19.87 -25.55
CA THR A 43 30.15 -18.48 -26.01
C THR A 43 29.11 -18.11 -27.07
N ALA A 44 28.94 -18.95 -28.10
CA ALA A 44 28.00 -18.70 -29.19
C ALA A 44 26.53 -18.65 -28.73
N ALA A 45 26.18 -19.41 -27.69
CA ALA A 45 24.85 -19.44 -27.08
C ALA A 45 24.64 -18.38 -25.99
N ASN A 46 25.61 -17.47 -25.78
CA ASN A 46 25.62 -16.50 -24.68
C ASN A 46 25.39 -17.16 -23.30
N ALA A 47 25.88 -18.38 -23.14
CA ALA A 47 25.70 -19.24 -21.97
C ALA A 47 26.87 -19.13 -20.97
N LEU A 48 27.84 -18.25 -21.21
CA LEU A 48 28.92 -17.97 -20.25
C LEU A 48 28.43 -16.98 -19.19
N VAL A 49 28.52 -17.39 -17.93
CA VAL A 49 28.18 -16.57 -16.77
C VAL A 49 29.47 -16.10 -16.13
N ASP A 50 29.62 -14.77 -16.01
CA ASP A 50 30.68 -14.19 -15.20
C ASP A 50 30.28 -14.31 -13.71
N PRO A 51 31.01 -15.09 -12.89
CA PRO A 51 30.71 -15.23 -11.47
C PRO A 51 30.77 -13.91 -10.70
N ASN A 52 31.40 -12.87 -11.25
CA ASN A 52 31.48 -11.53 -10.65
C ASN A 52 30.41 -10.56 -11.19
N ALA A 53 29.62 -10.94 -12.21
CA ALA A 53 28.55 -10.08 -12.72
C ALA A 53 27.40 -9.90 -11.71
N ALA A 54 27.17 -10.87 -10.83
CA ALA A 54 26.18 -10.76 -9.75
C ALA A 54 26.56 -9.72 -8.67
N SER A 55 27.80 -9.23 -8.66
CA SER A 55 28.27 -8.19 -7.72
C SER A 55 28.19 -6.78 -8.30
N LYS A 56 27.83 -6.62 -9.58
CA LYS A 56 27.52 -5.31 -10.14
C LYS A 56 26.02 -5.13 -10.09
N ALA A 57 25.56 -4.33 -9.12
CA ALA A 57 24.27 -3.65 -9.25
C ALA A 57 24.19 -3.05 -10.67
N PRO A 58 23.05 -3.14 -11.37
CA PRO A 58 22.93 -2.50 -12.65
C PRO A 58 23.28 -1.03 -12.48
N GLU A 59 24.26 -0.53 -13.25
CA GLU A 59 24.54 0.90 -13.32
C GLU A 59 23.22 1.57 -13.73
N GLU A 60 22.57 2.23 -12.75
CA GLU A 60 21.49 3.17 -12.99
C GLU A 60 22.02 4.16 -14.03
N LYS A 61 21.51 4.08 -15.26
CA LYS A 61 21.70 5.16 -16.23
C LYS A 61 21.28 6.45 -15.52
N PRO A 62 22.08 7.53 -15.57
CA PRO A 62 21.67 8.79 -14.96
C PRO A 62 20.30 9.16 -15.53
N GLU A 63 19.29 9.24 -14.67
CA GLU A 63 17.99 9.72 -15.08
C GLU A 63 18.18 11.11 -15.70
N PRO A 64 17.52 11.41 -16.83
CA PRO A 64 17.52 12.76 -17.38
C PRO A 64 17.14 13.75 -16.28
N ASN A 65 17.86 14.88 -16.16
CA ASN A 65 17.47 15.92 -15.22
C ASN A 65 16.11 16.49 -15.66
N ASP A 66 15.06 15.99 -15.03
CA ASP A 66 13.65 16.32 -15.23
C ASP A 66 13.20 17.45 -14.27
N GLY A 67 14.15 18.09 -13.58
CA GLY A 67 13.96 19.19 -12.64
C GLY A 67 14.73 20.45 -13.03
N PRO A 68 14.95 21.37 -12.08
CA PRO A 68 15.68 22.61 -12.33
C PRO A 68 17.09 22.35 -12.89
N GLU A 69 17.53 23.20 -13.81
CA GLU A 69 18.85 23.08 -14.44
C GLU A 69 19.96 23.10 -13.37
N GLY A 70 20.86 22.11 -13.42
CA GLY A 70 21.92 21.93 -12.42
C GLY A 70 21.50 21.26 -11.09
N CYS A 71 20.23 20.89 -10.93
CA CYS A 71 19.76 20.14 -9.76
C CYS A 71 20.25 18.68 -9.80
N THR A 72 20.80 18.20 -8.68
CA THR A 72 21.27 16.81 -8.52
C THR A 72 20.42 16.02 -7.52
N HIS A 73 19.30 16.59 -7.06
CA HIS A 73 18.41 15.93 -6.11
C HIS A 73 17.75 14.72 -6.77
N PRO A 74 17.80 13.52 -6.19
CA PRO A 74 17.24 12.34 -6.85
C PRO A 74 15.71 12.36 -6.82
N ASN A 75 15.10 11.77 -7.85
CA ASN A 75 13.70 11.37 -7.81
C ASN A 75 13.53 10.26 -6.77
N MET A 76 12.56 10.42 -5.86
CA MET A 76 12.37 9.49 -4.74
C MET A 76 11.01 8.80 -4.75
N MET A 77 10.11 9.21 -5.64
CA MET A 77 8.74 8.71 -5.66
C MET A 77 8.67 7.20 -5.81
N GLU A 78 9.50 6.60 -6.67
CA GLU A 78 9.52 5.15 -6.88
C GLU A 78 9.89 4.37 -5.62
N LYS A 79 10.91 4.81 -4.89
CA LYS A 79 11.34 4.14 -3.64
C LYS A 79 10.26 4.25 -2.55
N LEU A 80 9.54 5.36 -2.54
CA LEU A 80 8.48 5.64 -1.57
C LEU A 80 7.19 4.86 -1.90
N ALA A 81 6.81 4.86 -3.18
CA ALA A 81 5.70 4.06 -3.71
C ALA A 81 5.97 2.56 -3.56
N SER A 82 7.21 2.10 -3.76
CA SER A 82 7.59 0.70 -3.50
C SER A 82 7.36 0.32 -2.04
N TYR A 83 7.80 1.18 -1.11
CA TYR A 83 7.60 0.95 0.32
C TYR A 83 6.10 0.85 0.68
N ILE A 84 5.27 1.75 0.18
CA ILE A 84 3.84 1.71 0.45
C ILE A 84 3.14 0.54 -0.25
N ALA A 85 3.55 0.16 -1.45
CA ALA A 85 3.05 -1.03 -2.13
C ALA A 85 3.32 -2.29 -1.29
N ASP A 86 4.54 -2.43 -0.75
CA ASP A 86 4.89 -3.56 0.14
C ASP A 86 4.03 -3.57 1.41
N GLU A 87 3.82 -2.40 2.04
CA GLU A 87 2.95 -2.24 3.20
C GLU A 87 1.49 -2.61 2.86
N MET A 88 0.95 -2.17 1.72
CA MET A 88 -0.41 -2.49 1.29
C MET A 88 -0.57 -3.99 1.05
N ASN A 89 0.33 -4.60 0.27
CA ASN A 89 0.29 -6.03 -0.03
C ASN A 89 0.43 -6.90 1.22
N SER A 90 1.20 -6.46 2.20
CA SER A 90 1.36 -7.18 3.47
C SER A 90 0.17 -6.99 4.40
N ASN A 91 -0.30 -5.76 4.57
CA ASN A 91 -1.24 -5.40 5.62
C ASN A 91 -2.68 -5.86 5.32
N ILE A 92 -3.06 -6.07 4.05
CA ILE A 92 -4.36 -6.68 3.72
C ILE A 92 -4.52 -8.12 4.26
N HIS A 93 -3.41 -8.79 4.56
CA HIS A 93 -3.39 -10.12 5.17
C HIS A 93 -3.19 -10.08 6.69
N HIS A 94 -3.07 -8.89 7.28
CA HIS A 94 -2.89 -8.73 8.72
C HIS A 94 -4.14 -9.21 9.48
N SER A 95 -3.95 -9.86 10.62
CA SER A 95 -5.04 -10.46 11.41
C SER A 95 -6.14 -9.46 11.77
N SER A 96 -5.78 -8.22 12.12
CA SER A 96 -6.75 -7.13 12.37
C SER A 96 -7.62 -6.84 11.15
N VAL A 97 -7.06 -6.80 9.94
CA VAL A 97 -7.82 -6.52 8.70
C VAL A 97 -8.78 -7.66 8.40
N LEU A 98 -8.31 -8.91 8.49
CA LEU A 98 -9.15 -10.08 8.29
C LEU A 98 -10.28 -10.13 9.31
N LYS A 99 -10.00 -9.79 10.57
CA LYS A 99 -11.01 -9.78 11.64
C LYS A 99 -12.01 -8.65 11.45
N MET A 100 -11.58 -7.46 11.04
CA MET A 100 -12.47 -6.37 10.67
C MET A 100 -13.41 -6.79 9.54
N LYS A 101 -12.88 -7.41 8.47
CA LYS A 101 -13.66 -7.87 7.33
C LYS A 101 -14.73 -8.88 7.74
N GLU A 102 -14.37 -9.83 8.62
CA GLU A 102 -15.31 -10.79 9.19
C GLU A 102 -16.43 -10.07 9.98
N LEU A 103 -16.07 -9.17 10.90
CA LEU A 103 -17.03 -8.43 11.73
C LEU A 103 -17.99 -7.57 10.90
N LEU A 104 -17.46 -6.88 9.89
CA LEU A 104 -18.22 -5.97 9.03
C LEU A 104 -19.01 -6.70 7.93
N SER A 105 -18.79 -8.00 7.74
CA SER A 105 -19.61 -8.84 6.84
C SER A 105 -20.95 -9.28 7.43
N TYR A 106 -21.24 -8.93 8.70
CA TYR A 106 -22.49 -9.31 9.37
C TYR A 106 -23.72 -8.62 8.76
N ASP A 107 -24.58 -9.40 8.10
CA ASP A 107 -25.83 -8.90 7.51
C ASP A 107 -26.95 -8.82 8.55
N VAL A 108 -27.12 -7.62 9.14
CA VAL A 108 -28.18 -7.32 10.10
C VAL A 108 -29.57 -7.62 9.52
N ALA A 109 -29.81 -7.37 8.25
CA ALA A 109 -31.12 -7.54 7.63
C ALA A 109 -31.46 -9.02 7.40
N GLU A 110 -30.50 -9.82 6.97
CA GLU A 110 -30.64 -11.28 6.88
C GLU A 110 -30.88 -11.90 8.26
N GLU A 111 -30.07 -11.54 9.25
CA GLU A 111 -30.19 -12.07 10.61
C GLU A 111 -31.49 -11.66 11.29
N THR A 112 -31.98 -10.44 11.01
CA THR A 112 -33.32 -10.01 11.45
C THR A 112 -34.41 -10.89 10.85
N ARG A 113 -34.35 -11.19 9.55
CA ARG A 113 -35.31 -12.09 8.89
C ARG A 113 -35.28 -13.49 9.51
N LYS A 114 -34.09 -14.03 9.79
CA LYS A 114 -33.92 -15.34 10.44
C LYS A 114 -34.54 -15.35 11.84
N GLN A 115 -34.30 -14.30 12.63
CA GLN A 115 -34.86 -14.19 13.98
C GLN A 115 -36.38 -14.06 13.96
N MET A 116 -36.93 -13.25 13.07
CA MET A 116 -38.39 -13.07 12.92
C MET A 116 -39.10 -14.35 12.47
N ALA A 117 -38.41 -15.24 11.75
CA ALA A 117 -38.94 -16.55 11.37
C ALA A 117 -38.98 -17.57 12.53
N GLN A 118 -38.33 -17.29 13.66
CA GLN A 118 -38.33 -18.18 14.81
C GLN A 118 -39.64 -18.08 15.62
N PRO A 119 -40.09 -19.18 16.25
CA PRO A 119 -41.20 -19.14 17.20
C PRO A 119 -40.97 -18.13 18.34
N TRP A 120 -42.06 -17.52 18.83
CA TRP A 120 -41.99 -16.43 19.83
C TRP A 120 -41.18 -16.79 21.09
N TYR A 121 -41.21 -18.04 21.55
CA TYR A 121 -40.47 -18.46 22.74
C TYR A 121 -38.95 -18.46 22.53
N ALA A 122 -38.46 -18.64 21.30
CA ALA A 122 -37.05 -18.59 20.96
C ALA A 122 -36.52 -17.14 20.85
N GLN A 123 -37.42 -16.16 20.76
CA GLN A 123 -37.06 -14.75 20.72
C GLN A 123 -36.82 -14.18 22.13
N ILE A 124 -37.38 -14.79 23.18
CA ILE A 124 -37.24 -14.34 24.56
C ILE A 124 -35.77 -14.43 25.00
N GLY A 125 -35.21 -13.30 25.43
CA GLY A 125 -33.82 -13.21 25.89
C GLY A 125 -32.77 -13.23 24.78
N SER A 126 -33.17 -13.32 23.51
CA SER A 126 -32.23 -13.24 22.38
C SER A 126 -31.74 -11.80 22.17
N THR A 127 -30.44 -11.64 21.90
CA THR A 127 -29.88 -10.34 21.50
C THR A 127 -30.38 -9.98 20.11
N SER A 128 -30.76 -8.71 19.88
CA SER A 128 -31.18 -8.27 18.56
C SER A 128 -29.99 -8.26 17.58
N PRO A 129 -30.19 -8.66 16.31
CA PRO A 129 -29.20 -8.54 15.24
C PRO A 129 -28.64 -7.12 15.10
N GLN A 130 -29.45 -6.08 15.37
CA GLN A 130 -29.00 -4.69 15.37
C GLN A 130 -27.94 -4.45 16.45
N ALA A 131 -28.14 -4.96 17.66
CA ALA A 131 -27.18 -4.82 18.74
C ALA A 131 -25.88 -5.61 18.46
N ILE A 132 -25.99 -6.80 17.85
CA ILE A 132 -24.82 -7.59 17.41
C ILE A 132 -24.05 -6.81 16.34
N GLY A 133 -24.73 -6.30 15.31
CA GLY A 133 -24.11 -5.50 14.24
C GLY A 133 -23.39 -4.27 14.78
N ALA A 134 -24.02 -3.52 15.69
CA ALA A 134 -23.39 -2.35 16.31
C ALA A 134 -22.14 -2.73 17.14
N SER A 135 -22.19 -3.84 17.87
CA SER A 135 -21.03 -4.37 18.60
C SER A 135 -19.89 -4.79 17.67
N ASN A 136 -20.21 -5.40 16.53
CA ASN A 136 -19.22 -5.81 15.53
C ASN A 136 -18.52 -4.58 14.91
N VAL A 137 -19.28 -3.54 14.57
CA VAL A 137 -18.72 -2.28 14.07
C VAL A 137 -17.82 -1.62 15.11
N ALA A 138 -18.24 -1.54 16.37
CA ALA A 138 -17.42 -1.00 17.45
C ALA A 138 -16.11 -1.77 17.62
N ALA A 139 -16.16 -3.10 17.59
CA ALA A 139 -14.96 -3.95 17.66
C ALA A 139 -14.04 -3.75 16.44
N ALA A 140 -14.60 -3.65 15.23
CA ALA A 140 -13.82 -3.39 14.02
C ALA A 140 -13.12 -2.03 14.06
N MET A 141 -13.81 -0.98 14.53
CA MET A 141 -13.21 0.35 14.68
C MET A 141 -12.14 0.41 15.77
N ALA A 142 -12.28 -0.36 16.85
CA ALA A 142 -11.22 -0.49 17.86
C ALA A 142 -9.96 -1.15 17.27
N LEU A 143 -10.12 -2.21 16.46
CA LEU A 143 -9.02 -2.84 15.74
C LEU A 143 -8.36 -1.88 14.74
N TRP A 144 -9.15 -1.11 14.01
CA TRP A 144 -8.63 -0.12 13.05
C TRP A 144 -7.80 0.96 13.75
N THR A 145 -8.36 1.60 14.77
CA THR A 145 -7.71 2.70 15.51
C THR A 145 -6.46 2.27 16.27
N GLU A 146 -6.40 1.02 16.73
CA GLU A 146 -5.19 0.42 17.31
C GLU A 146 -4.02 0.35 16.31
N ARG A 147 -4.30 0.29 15.01
CA ARG A 147 -3.30 0.17 13.95
C ARG A 147 -2.90 1.50 13.33
N VAL A 148 -3.87 2.36 13.03
CA VAL A 148 -3.65 3.64 12.33
C VAL A 148 -3.37 4.83 13.26
N GLY A 149 -3.53 4.65 14.58
CA GLY A 149 -3.33 5.73 15.55
C GLY A 149 -1.89 6.26 15.59
N GLN A 150 -1.70 7.44 16.18
CA GLN A 150 -0.38 8.04 16.35
C GLN A 150 0.59 7.10 17.11
N GLY A 151 1.79 6.91 16.57
CA GLY A 151 2.81 6.03 17.14
C GLY A 151 2.48 4.54 17.05
N ARG A 152 1.47 4.15 16.26
CA ARG A 152 1.10 2.76 16.01
C ARG A 152 1.80 2.22 14.77
N ASP A 153 1.59 0.93 14.49
CA ASP A 153 2.30 0.22 13.42
C ASP A 153 2.02 0.79 12.03
N TRP A 154 0.85 1.36 11.77
CA TRP A 154 0.55 2.00 10.48
C TRP A 154 0.65 3.53 10.53
N ASP A 155 1.30 4.07 11.57
CA ASP A 155 1.80 5.44 11.53
C ASP A 155 3.07 5.48 10.67
N HIS A 156 2.89 5.68 9.36
CA HIS A 156 4.00 5.71 8.40
C HIS A 156 4.83 6.99 8.49
N LYS A 157 4.30 8.07 9.10
CA LYS A 157 4.97 9.38 9.17
C LYS A 157 6.40 9.29 9.72
N PRO A 158 6.65 8.72 10.92
CA PRO A 158 8.00 8.56 11.45
C PRO A 158 8.85 7.57 10.63
N LYS A 159 8.24 6.53 10.05
CA LYS A 159 8.96 5.50 9.26
C LYS A 159 9.48 6.05 7.95
N ILE A 160 8.66 6.82 7.24
CA ILE A 160 9.03 7.50 6.01
C ILE A 160 10.15 8.50 6.30
N HIS A 161 10.01 9.32 7.35
CA HIS A 161 11.06 10.26 7.72
C HIS A 161 12.38 9.55 8.04
N ALA A 162 12.34 8.47 8.83
CA ALA A 162 13.53 7.69 9.18
C ALA A 162 14.20 7.03 7.95
N LYS A 163 13.40 6.56 6.98
CA LYS A 163 13.90 5.83 5.80
C LYS A 163 14.40 6.76 4.68
N PHE A 164 13.80 7.94 4.52
CA PHE A 164 14.05 8.82 3.38
C PHE A 164 14.61 10.19 3.77
N GLY A 165 14.69 10.50 5.07
CA GLY A 165 15.37 11.68 5.63
C GLY A 165 14.63 13.01 5.45
N ARG A 166 13.44 13.01 4.83
CA ARG A 166 12.70 14.22 4.51
C ARG A 166 11.19 13.99 4.43
N TYR A 167 10.44 15.08 4.48
CA TYR A 167 8.97 15.07 4.41
C TYR A 167 8.46 15.38 3.00
N ARG A 168 9.27 16.00 2.15
CA ARG A 168 8.93 16.31 0.76
C ARG A 168 9.89 15.58 -0.18
N HIS A 169 9.33 14.93 -1.20
CA HIS A 169 10.07 14.03 -2.07
C HIS A 169 9.93 14.47 -3.53
N ARG A 170 11.07 14.77 -4.15
CA ARG A 170 11.15 15.18 -5.54
C ARG A 170 10.67 14.07 -6.49
N GLN A 171 9.87 14.47 -7.46
CA GLN A 171 9.62 13.78 -8.72
C GLN A 171 9.51 14.81 -9.85
N GLY A 172 10.48 14.81 -10.76
CA GLY A 172 10.55 15.80 -11.82
C GLY A 172 10.72 17.23 -11.31
N LYS A 173 9.75 18.09 -11.63
CA LYS A 173 9.75 19.52 -11.25
C LYS A 173 9.09 19.80 -9.92
N TYR A 174 8.53 18.78 -9.27
CA TYR A 174 7.68 18.95 -8.08
C TYR A 174 8.19 18.11 -6.91
N ASP A 175 7.87 18.58 -5.71
CA ASP A 175 8.03 17.87 -4.45
C ASP A 175 6.66 17.44 -3.93
N TYR A 176 6.53 16.17 -3.59
CA TYR A 176 5.29 15.57 -3.07
C TYR A 176 5.41 15.34 -1.57
N PHE A 177 4.38 15.71 -0.82
CA PHE A 177 4.34 15.55 0.62
C PHE A 177 4.16 14.08 1.02
N TYR A 178 4.81 13.69 2.11
CA TYR A 178 4.86 12.29 2.53
C TYR A 178 3.51 11.71 2.97
N ASP A 179 2.56 12.55 3.39
CA ASP A 179 1.24 12.08 3.83
C ASP A 179 0.42 11.47 2.69
N ILE A 180 0.70 11.84 1.43
CA ILE A 180 0.05 11.25 0.24
C ILE A 180 0.15 9.72 0.28
N TRP A 181 1.35 9.20 0.52
CA TRP A 181 1.64 7.77 0.48
C TRP A 181 0.96 7.02 1.62
N SER A 182 0.99 7.60 2.83
CA SER A 182 0.33 7.05 4.02
C SER A 182 -1.19 7.00 3.84
N ASN A 183 -1.78 8.02 3.20
CA ASN A 183 -3.21 8.10 2.96
C ASN A 183 -3.69 7.15 1.85
N ILE A 184 -2.86 6.89 0.84
CA ILE A 184 -3.13 5.82 -0.15
C ILE A 184 -3.20 4.46 0.54
N HIS A 185 -2.25 4.17 1.44
CA HIS A 185 -2.29 2.96 2.26
C HIS A 185 -3.57 2.87 3.11
N TYR A 186 -3.90 3.96 3.80
CA TYR A 186 -5.10 4.06 4.64
C TYR A 186 -6.38 3.70 3.87
N GLY A 187 -6.57 4.30 2.70
CA GLY A 187 -7.73 4.02 1.84
C GLY A 187 -7.78 2.57 1.39
N TYR A 188 -6.66 2.04 0.91
CA TYR A 188 -6.60 0.67 0.38
C TYR A 188 -6.82 -0.42 1.44
N VAL A 189 -6.09 -0.35 2.55
CA VAL A 189 -6.19 -1.34 3.63
C VAL A 189 -7.51 -1.21 4.37
N GLY A 190 -8.05 0.00 4.49
CA GLY A 190 -9.37 0.23 5.06
C GLY A 190 -10.48 -0.48 4.29
N MET A 191 -10.48 -0.36 2.96
CA MET A 191 -11.41 -1.10 2.09
C MET A 191 -11.22 -2.61 2.20
N ALA A 192 -9.98 -3.09 2.27
CA ALA A 192 -9.68 -4.50 2.50
C ALA A 192 -10.23 -5.03 3.83
N GLY A 193 -10.26 -4.17 4.86
CA GLY A 193 -10.87 -4.44 6.15
C GLY A 193 -12.40 -4.38 6.17
N GLY A 194 -13.04 -4.05 5.05
CA GLY A 194 -14.50 -3.94 4.94
C GLY A 194 -15.07 -2.59 5.34
N LEU A 195 -14.23 -1.56 5.54
CA LEU A 195 -14.73 -0.19 5.73
C LEU A 195 -15.32 0.34 4.43
N THR A 196 -16.33 1.21 4.55
CA THR A 196 -16.94 1.87 3.40
C THR A 196 -16.20 3.15 3.06
N GLU A 197 -16.34 3.62 1.82
CA GLU A 197 -15.76 4.89 1.36
C GLU A 197 -16.17 6.06 2.27
N GLY A 198 -17.43 6.11 2.69
CA GLY A 198 -17.94 7.14 3.61
C GLY A 198 -17.33 7.06 5.01
N VAL A 199 -16.95 5.88 5.50
CA VAL A 199 -16.20 5.77 6.77
C VAL A 199 -14.77 6.25 6.60
N LEU A 200 -14.13 5.92 5.48
CA LEU A 200 -12.74 6.27 5.22
C LEU A 200 -12.55 7.77 4.97
N LEU A 201 -13.47 8.39 4.24
CA LEU A 201 -13.43 9.81 3.91
C LEU A 201 -14.02 10.70 5.01
N ASP A 202 -15.13 10.28 5.64
CA ASP A 202 -15.94 11.23 6.42
C ASP A 202 -16.19 10.76 7.86
N GLY A 203 -15.87 9.50 8.19
CA GLY A 203 -16.36 8.86 9.40
C GLY A 203 -17.89 8.70 9.45
N ALA A 204 -18.63 9.14 8.43
CA ALA A 204 -20.09 9.27 8.43
C ALA A 204 -20.83 7.92 8.53
N GLY A 205 -20.21 6.82 8.08
CA GLY A 205 -20.76 5.48 8.28
C GLY A 205 -20.65 4.97 9.73
N VAL A 206 -19.78 5.58 10.55
CA VAL A 206 -19.72 5.32 12.00
C VAL A 206 -20.83 6.09 12.71
N GLU A 207 -21.10 7.33 12.32
CA GLU A 207 -22.10 8.21 12.97
C GLU A 207 -23.53 7.64 12.92
N GLN A 208 -23.89 6.90 11.87
CA GLN A 208 -25.23 6.28 11.76
C GLN A 208 -25.41 5.00 12.62
N ILE A 209 -24.33 4.42 13.12
CA ILE A 209 -24.32 3.15 13.88
C ILE A 209 -24.09 3.40 15.39
N VAL A 210 -23.75 4.63 15.77
CA VAL A 210 -23.39 5.01 17.14
C VAL A 210 -24.64 5.33 17.97
N SER A 211 -25.01 4.44 18.88
CA SER A 211 -25.90 4.79 20.00
C SER A 211 -25.12 5.58 21.08
N ASP A 212 -25.83 6.33 21.92
CA ASP A 212 -25.34 7.32 22.90
C ASP A 212 -24.15 6.89 23.78
N GLN A 213 -23.88 5.60 23.96
CA GLN A 213 -22.73 5.11 24.75
C GLN A 213 -21.40 5.16 24.01
N LEU A 214 -21.41 5.06 22.67
CA LEU A 214 -20.23 5.23 21.83
C LEU A 214 -19.95 6.71 21.50
N ARG A 215 -20.94 7.60 21.67
CA ARG A 215 -20.74 9.06 21.52
C ARG A 215 -19.67 9.60 22.48
N ARG A 216 -19.57 9.07 23.70
CA ARG A 216 -18.54 9.48 24.69
C ARG A 216 -17.12 8.98 24.36
N TRP A 217 -17.01 7.84 23.66
CA TRP A 217 -15.73 7.32 23.16
C TRP A 217 -15.34 7.97 21.84
N GLY A 218 -16.33 8.19 20.96
CA GLY A 218 -16.23 9.01 19.76
C GLY A 218 -15.79 10.43 20.09
N GLU A 219 -16.38 11.07 21.11
CA GLU A 219 -15.97 12.37 21.64
C GLU A 219 -14.50 12.39 22.07
N GLN A 220 -13.96 11.32 22.65
CA GLN A 220 -12.54 11.27 23.03
C GLN A 220 -11.61 11.09 21.83
N ILE A 221 -12.04 10.33 20.82
CA ILE A 221 -11.30 10.14 19.56
C ILE A 221 -11.39 11.41 18.68
N THR A 222 -12.56 12.06 18.62
CA THR A 222 -12.77 13.33 17.92
C THR A 222 -12.08 14.48 18.64
N VAL A 223 -12.06 14.52 19.97
CA VAL A 223 -11.28 15.51 20.74
C VAL A 223 -9.78 15.30 20.54
N ALA A 224 -9.29 14.05 20.51
CA ALA A 224 -7.89 13.79 20.15
C ALA A 224 -7.56 14.23 18.70
N LYS A 225 -8.52 14.08 17.78
CA LYS A 225 -8.43 14.57 16.39
C LYS A 225 -8.59 16.10 16.30
N GLU A 226 -9.40 16.73 17.15
CA GLU A 226 -9.61 18.19 17.21
C GLU A 226 -8.47 18.94 17.90
N GLU A 227 -7.88 18.38 18.96
CA GLU A 227 -6.65 18.91 19.59
C GLU A 227 -5.47 18.85 18.61
N GLN A 228 -5.46 17.87 17.69
CA GLN A 228 -4.52 17.84 16.55
C GLN A 228 -4.91 18.83 15.42
N ARG A 229 -6.21 19.09 15.18
CA ARG A 229 -6.73 20.08 14.19
C ARG A 229 -6.40 21.54 14.53
N LEU A 230 -6.11 21.86 15.78
CA LEU A 230 -5.75 23.23 16.22
C LEU A 230 -4.39 23.75 15.68
N LYS A 231 -3.77 23.05 14.71
CA LYS A 231 -2.57 23.50 13.98
C LYS A 231 -2.78 23.79 12.46
N GLY A 232 -4.04 23.87 11.96
CA GLY A 232 -4.48 24.45 10.66
C GLY A 232 -4.65 23.45 9.48
N PRO A 233 -5.36 23.75 8.34
CA PRO A 233 -6.04 24.97 7.84
C PRO A 233 -7.56 24.80 7.46
N HIS A 234 -8.07 25.59 6.48
CA HIS A 234 -9.47 26.01 6.24
C HIS A 234 -10.40 25.02 5.49
N ALA A 235 -11.71 25.16 5.72
CA ALA A 235 -12.76 24.38 5.06
C ALA A 235 -12.83 24.60 3.53
N THR A 236 -12.97 23.52 2.75
CA THR A 236 -13.19 23.54 1.29
C THR A 236 -14.59 24.03 0.94
N GLU A 237 -14.68 25.08 0.12
CA GLU A 237 -15.96 25.64 -0.33
C GLU A 237 -16.75 24.62 -1.18
N GLY A 238 -18.03 24.42 -0.83
CA GLY A 238 -18.96 23.58 -1.60
C GLY A 238 -19.00 22.10 -1.20
N VAL A 239 -18.30 21.69 -0.14
CA VAL A 239 -18.32 20.30 0.36
C VAL A 239 -19.04 20.23 1.70
N GLU A 240 -20.11 19.42 1.80
CA GLU A 240 -20.93 19.33 3.03
C GLU A 240 -20.37 18.33 4.07
N GLY A 241 -20.49 18.70 5.35
CA GLY A 241 -20.19 17.82 6.51
C GLY A 241 -18.75 17.90 7.01
N MET A 242 -18.31 16.87 7.76
CA MET A 242 -16.90 16.68 8.16
C MET A 242 -15.94 16.69 6.96
N ARG A 243 -16.49 16.58 5.74
CA ARG A 243 -15.78 16.68 4.48
C ARG A 243 -15.10 18.00 4.21
N ALA A 244 -15.73 19.10 4.61
CA ALA A 244 -15.19 20.41 4.32
C ALA A 244 -13.79 20.57 4.95
N TRP A 245 -13.50 19.83 6.00
CA TRP A 245 -12.37 20.02 6.91
C TRP A 245 -11.20 19.05 6.70
N ASP A 246 -11.25 18.18 5.68
CA ASP A 246 -10.04 17.40 5.30
C ASP A 246 -9.28 18.17 4.23
N ASP A 247 -7.96 18.19 4.34
CA ASP A 247 -7.08 18.74 3.32
C ASP A 247 -7.30 18.00 1.99
N VAL A 248 -7.51 18.76 0.92
CA VAL A 248 -7.66 18.24 -0.47
C VAL A 248 -6.69 17.10 -0.81
N PRO A 249 -5.37 17.21 -0.51
CA PRO A 249 -4.44 16.11 -0.75
C PRO A 249 -4.77 14.80 -0.01
N ASP A 250 -5.31 14.86 1.21
CA ASP A 250 -5.67 13.65 1.96
C ASP A 250 -6.83 12.92 1.28
N ARG A 251 -7.86 13.66 0.86
CA ARG A 251 -9.02 13.11 0.14
C ARG A 251 -8.62 12.44 -1.16
N ILE A 252 -7.80 13.11 -1.96
CA ILE A 252 -7.30 12.56 -3.23
C ILE A 252 -6.52 11.27 -2.96
N SER A 253 -5.63 11.29 -1.99
CA SER A 253 -4.78 10.14 -1.64
C SER A 253 -5.60 8.93 -1.16
N ILE A 254 -6.56 9.15 -0.25
CA ILE A 254 -7.46 8.07 0.21
C ILE A 254 -8.25 7.51 -0.97
N SER A 255 -8.73 8.38 -1.86
CA SER A 255 -9.49 7.98 -3.07
C SER A 255 -8.67 7.14 -4.04
N ILE A 256 -7.38 7.47 -4.23
CA ILE A 256 -6.45 6.63 -4.99
C ILE A 256 -6.33 5.25 -4.33
N GLY A 257 -6.17 5.17 -3.01
CA GLY A 257 -6.15 3.91 -2.27
C GLY A 257 -7.41 3.07 -2.47
N MET A 258 -8.59 3.69 -2.38
CA MET A 258 -9.88 3.01 -2.59
C MET A 258 -10.01 2.49 -4.03
N LYS A 259 -9.61 3.31 -5.03
CA LYS A 259 -9.59 2.91 -6.43
C LYS A 259 -8.71 1.69 -6.66
N LEU A 260 -7.48 1.72 -6.14
CA LEU A 260 -6.54 0.60 -6.25
C LEU A 260 -7.11 -0.68 -5.62
N TYR A 261 -7.84 -0.59 -4.51
CA TYR A 261 -8.47 -1.77 -3.91
C TYR A 261 -9.60 -2.33 -4.78
N ASN A 262 -10.43 -1.46 -5.34
CA ASN A 262 -11.53 -1.89 -6.23
C ASN A 262 -11.00 -2.63 -7.46
N GLU A 263 -9.84 -2.24 -7.98
CA GLU A 263 -9.20 -2.89 -9.13
C GLU A 263 -8.39 -4.14 -8.72
N TYR A 264 -7.72 -4.10 -7.57
CA TYR A 264 -6.78 -5.13 -7.11
C TYR A 264 -7.07 -5.58 -5.66
N PRO A 265 -8.23 -6.18 -5.36
CA PRO A 265 -8.65 -6.44 -3.97
C PRO A 265 -7.81 -7.49 -3.24
N ASN A 266 -6.98 -8.24 -3.97
CA ASN A 266 -6.16 -9.33 -3.43
C ASN A 266 -4.66 -8.97 -3.35
N GLY A 267 -4.30 -7.69 -3.49
CA GLY A 267 -2.90 -7.27 -3.57
C GLY A 267 -2.34 -7.36 -4.98
N GLY A 268 -1.01 -7.45 -5.07
CA GLY A 268 -0.29 -7.29 -6.34
C GLY A 268 -0.05 -5.83 -6.72
N ILE A 269 -0.20 -4.92 -5.76
CA ILE A 269 0.08 -3.50 -5.95
C ILE A 269 1.57 -3.31 -6.20
N THR A 270 1.89 -2.50 -7.21
CA THR A 270 3.27 -2.15 -7.55
C THR A 270 3.50 -0.66 -7.38
N ALA A 271 4.76 -0.26 -7.19
CA ALA A 271 5.15 1.16 -7.14
C ALA A 271 4.62 1.93 -8.35
N LYS A 272 4.74 1.34 -9.54
CA LYS A 272 4.28 1.93 -10.80
C LYS A 272 2.78 2.24 -10.78
N MET A 273 1.94 1.32 -10.31
CA MET A 273 0.49 1.54 -10.21
C MET A 273 0.16 2.74 -9.33
N ILE A 274 0.82 2.85 -8.17
CA ILE A 274 0.62 3.99 -7.25
C ILE A 274 1.11 5.29 -7.90
N MET A 275 2.29 5.28 -8.52
CA MET A 275 2.85 6.46 -9.18
C MET A 275 2.00 6.93 -10.35
N ASP A 276 1.47 6.01 -11.16
CA ASP A 276 0.61 6.33 -12.30
C ASP A 276 -0.64 7.11 -11.81
N GLU A 277 -1.26 6.68 -10.72
CA GLU A 277 -2.41 7.37 -10.12
C GLU A 277 -2.04 8.73 -9.51
N VAL A 278 -0.90 8.82 -8.80
CA VAL A 278 -0.45 10.08 -8.19
C VAL A 278 -0.08 11.12 -9.24
N LEU A 279 0.59 10.70 -10.31
CA LEU A 279 1.04 11.57 -11.40
C LEU A 279 -0.08 11.90 -12.40
N ALA A 280 -1.21 11.19 -12.37
CA ALA A 280 -2.40 11.54 -13.13
C ALA A 280 -3.13 12.77 -12.56
N VAL A 281 -2.91 13.09 -11.28
CA VAL A 281 -3.44 14.28 -10.62
C VAL A 281 -2.49 15.45 -10.86
N THR A 282 -3.02 16.59 -11.29
CA THR A 282 -2.18 17.77 -11.56
C THR A 282 -1.62 18.35 -10.25
N PRO A 283 -0.41 18.92 -10.26
CA PRO A 283 0.18 19.56 -9.07
C PRO A 283 -0.70 20.63 -8.43
N GLU A 284 -1.51 21.33 -9.22
CA GLU A 284 -2.46 22.33 -8.73
C GLU A 284 -3.63 21.70 -7.94
N GLU A 285 -4.11 20.53 -8.38
CA GLU A 285 -5.16 19.78 -7.68
C GLU A 285 -4.69 19.21 -6.34
N TRP A 286 -3.39 18.96 -6.19
CA TRP A 286 -2.80 18.50 -4.93
C TRP A 286 -2.80 19.57 -3.82
N GLY A 287 -3.05 20.84 -4.12
CA GLY A 287 -2.93 21.93 -3.15
C GLY A 287 -1.56 21.92 -2.47
N ASP A 288 -1.52 21.96 -1.14
CA ASP A 288 -0.28 21.92 -0.36
C ASP A 288 0.46 20.57 -0.41
N GLY A 289 -0.18 19.52 -0.95
CA GLY A 289 0.40 18.19 -1.13
C GLY A 289 1.49 18.13 -2.19
N ALA A 290 1.53 19.08 -3.13
CA ALA A 290 2.58 19.21 -4.13
C ALA A 290 3.12 20.64 -4.17
N SER A 291 4.40 20.82 -4.42
CA SER A 291 5.02 22.14 -4.56
C SER A 291 6.09 22.12 -5.64
N VAL A 292 6.37 23.25 -6.28
CA VAL A 292 7.52 23.35 -7.20
C VAL A 292 8.80 23.04 -6.43
N HIS A 293 9.63 22.18 -7.02
CA HIS A 293 10.89 21.76 -6.41
C HIS A 293 11.87 22.93 -6.36
N VAL A 294 12.39 23.22 -5.16
CA VAL A 294 13.44 24.22 -4.96
C VAL A 294 14.77 23.51 -4.74
N CYS A 295 15.71 23.72 -5.65
CA CYS A 295 17.06 23.16 -5.58
C CYS A 295 17.95 23.97 -4.62
N GLU A 296 17.63 23.94 -3.33
CA GLU A 296 18.49 24.47 -2.28
C GLU A 296 19.55 23.45 -1.87
N LYS A 297 20.74 23.91 -1.47
CA LYS A 297 21.81 23.02 -0.99
C LYS A 297 21.37 22.35 0.32
N TYR A 298 21.45 21.02 0.34
CA TYR A 298 21.37 20.20 1.55
C TYR A 298 22.40 20.60 2.60
#